data_AF-A0A1W1EGD6-F1
#
_entry.id   AF-A0A1W1EGD6-F1
#
_cell.length_a   1.000
_cell.length_b   1.000
_cell.length_c   1.000
_cell.angle_alpha   90.00
_cell.angle_beta   90.00
_cell.angle_gamma   90.00
#
_symmetry.space_group_name_H-M   'P 1'
#
loop_
_entity.id
_entity.type
_entity.pdbx_description
1 polymer ?
#
loop_
_entity_poly.entity_id
_entity_poly.type
_entity_poly.pdbx_seq_one_letter_code
_entity_poly.pdbx_strand_id
1 'polypeptide(L)'
;MKVVITADGGFMTSKFCTKFEECEHLIIYDLEDRTYGSRVSPSFKTGNKAVLIDFLKRTYMGNVITGADIGDDYFYTYVPKNKDATVEEILVEFMDMLSESKSE
;
A
#
# COMPACT_ATOMS: atom_id res chain seq x y z
N MET A 1 -10.59 -7.32 -5.26
CA MET A 1 -9.21 -7.49 -4.72
C MET A 1 -8.86 -6.26 -3.90
N LYS A 2 -8.37 -6.44 -2.67
CA LYS A 2 -7.95 -5.33 -1.80
C LYS A 2 -6.44 -5.13 -1.88
N VAL A 3 -6.03 -3.87 -1.96
CA VAL A 3 -4.63 -3.44 -1.95
C VAL A 3 -4.39 -2.43 -0.84
N VAL A 4 -3.29 -2.60 -0.12
CA VAL A 4 -2.85 -1.66 0.92
C VAL A 4 -1.78 -0.75 0.34
N ILE A 5 -1.88 0.56 0.57
CA ILE A 5 -0.96 1.56 0.04
C ILE A 5 -0.45 2.39 1.20
N THR A 6 0.87 2.53 1.31
CA THR A 6 1.50 3.36 2.34
C THR A 6 1.39 4.85 2.02
N ALA A 7 0.97 5.66 2.99
CA ALA A 7 0.68 7.08 2.77
C ALA A 7 1.12 7.97 3.94
N ASP A 8 1.50 9.21 3.63
CA ASP A 8 1.79 10.26 4.62
C ASP A 8 0.50 10.91 5.16
N GLY A 9 -0.67 10.52 4.68
CA GLY A 9 -1.94 11.09 5.09
C GLY A 9 -3.13 10.21 4.71
N GLY A 10 -4.30 10.55 5.25
CA GLY A 10 -5.49 9.71 5.17
C GLY A 10 -6.29 9.80 3.87
N PHE A 11 -5.85 10.59 2.88
CA PHE A 11 -6.60 10.87 1.66
C PHE A 11 -5.86 10.37 0.41
N MET A 12 -6.59 10.12 -0.68
CA MET A 12 -5.99 9.70 -1.97
C MET A 12 -5.03 10.74 -2.56
N THR A 13 -5.24 12.03 -2.26
CA THR A 13 -4.36 13.13 -2.69
C THR A 13 -3.16 13.33 -1.76
N SER A 14 -3.04 12.54 -0.67
CA SER A 14 -1.87 12.56 0.19
C SER A 14 -0.65 12.00 -0.53
N LYS A 15 0.54 12.41 -0.10
CA LYS A 15 1.79 11.90 -0.65
C LYS A 15 1.94 10.41 -0.34
N PHE A 16 2.44 9.66 -1.32
CA PHE A 16 2.85 8.28 -1.11
C PHE A 16 4.04 8.22 -0.15
N CYS A 17 3.93 7.36 0.86
CA CYS A 17 5.00 7.16 1.82
C CYS A 17 5.86 5.96 1.40
N THR A 18 7.18 6.18 1.26
CA THR A 18 8.11 5.15 0.81
C THR A 18 8.66 4.27 1.91
N LYS A 19 8.57 4.71 3.17
CA LYS A 19 9.19 4.05 4.32
C LYS A 19 8.15 3.27 5.11
N PHE A 20 7.94 2.02 4.72
CA PHE A 20 6.86 1.14 5.19
C PHE A 20 6.47 1.28 6.67
N GLU A 21 7.44 1.23 7.59
CA GLU A 21 7.21 1.31 9.03
C GLU A 21 6.97 2.73 9.58
N GLU A 22 7.46 3.76 8.90
CA GLU A 22 7.37 5.17 9.29
C GLU A 22 6.11 5.87 8.75
N CYS A 23 5.33 5.20 7.89
CA CYS A 23 4.15 5.82 7.26
C CYS A 23 3.02 6.06 8.25
N GLU A 24 2.44 7.26 8.21
CA GLU A 24 1.34 7.64 9.11
C GLU A 24 0.07 6.84 8.85
N HIS A 25 -0.26 6.64 7.56
CA HIS A 25 -1.51 6.02 7.14
C HIS A 25 -1.29 4.81 6.23
N LEU A 26 -2.26 3.90 6.30
CA LEU A 26 -2.51 2.86 5.33
C LEU A 26 -3.83 3.18 4.62
N ILE A 27 -3.76 3.31 3.31
CA ILE A 27 -4.94 3.37 2.45
C ILE A 27 -5.27 1.95 2.00
N ILE A 28 -6.50 1.52 2.22
CA ILE A 28 -7.00 0.21 1.81
C ILE A 28 -7.98 0.46 0.68
N TYR A 29 -7.60 0.11 -0.54
CA TYR A 29 -8.42 0.30 -1.73
C TYR A 29 -9.01 -1.05 -2.17
N ASP A 30 -10.31 -1.09 -2.42
CA ASP A 30 -10.98 -2.22 -3.05
C ASP A 30 -11.13 -2.00 -4.55
N LEU A 31 -10.42 -2.79 -5.34
CA LEU A 31 -10.44 -2.68 -6.81
C LEU A 31 -11.77 -3.09 -7.44
N GLU A 32 -12.58 -3.91 -6.76
CA GLU A 32 -13.88 -4.34 -7.27
C GLU A 32 -14.93 -3.24 -7.07
N ASP A 33 -15.04 -2.76 -5.83
CA ASP A 33 -16.04 -1.75 -5.46
C ASP A 33 -15.60 -0.32 -5.76
N ARG A 34 -14.31 -0.11 -6.08
CA ARG A 34 -13.69 1.21 -6.27
C ARG A 34 -13.87 2.15 -5.07
N THR A 35 -13.86 1.56 -3.88
CA THR A 35 -13.96 2.28 -2.61
C THR A 35 -12.63 2.22 -1.86
N TYR A 36 -12.38 3.19 -1.00
CA TYR A 36 -11.22 3.16 -0.12
C TYR A 36 -11.59 3.48 1.32
N GLY A 37 -10.85 2.86 2.23
CA GLY A 37 -10.78 3.24 3.62
C GLY A 37 -9.38 3.71 3.97
N SER A 38 -9.26 4.52 5.01
CA SER A 38 -7.98 4.95 5.56
C SER A 38 -7.90 4.62 7.04
N ARG A 39 -6.69 4.27 7.49
CA ARG A 39 -6.41 4.04 8.90
C ARG A 39 -4.99 4.48 9.23
N VAL A 40 -4.78 4.88 10.48
CA VAL A 40 -3.43 5.11 11.01
C VAL A 40 -2.67 3.79 11.01
N SER A 41 -1.42 3.81 10.54
CA SER A 41 -0.55 2.63 10.55
C SER A 41 -0.21 2.22 11.98
N PRO A 42 -0.33 0.94 12.35
CA PRO A 42 0.04 0.45 13.66
C PRO A 42 1.55 0.55 13.94
N SER A 43 2.40 0.63 12.89
CA SER A 43 3.83 0.87 13.06
C SER A 43 4.19 2.33 13.26
N PHE A 44 3.33 3.29 12.88
CA PHE A 44 3.68 4.72 12.86
C PHE A 44 4.26 5.22 14.19
N LYS A 45 3.60 4.87 15.30
CA LYS A 45 4.03 5.29 16.64
C LYS A 45 5.22 4.51 17.20
N THR A 46 5.47 3.31 16.67
CA THR A 46 6.46 2.39 17.21
C THR A 46 7.72 2.28 16.36
N GLY A 47 7.67 2.70 15.10
CA GLY A 47 8.70 2.44 14.09
C GLY A 47 8.95 0.95 13.84
N ASN A 48 8.09 0.05 14.34
CA ASN A 48 8.35 -1.38 14.31
C ASN A 48 7.63 -2.03 13.13
N LYS A 49 8.41 -2.34 12.07
CA LYS A 49 7.95 -3.06 10.88
C LYS A 49 7.21 -4.36 11.19
N ALA A 50 7.64 -5.12 12.21
CA ALA A 50 7.02 -6.41 12.55
C ALA A 50 5.57 -6.26 13.01
N VAL A 51 5.23 -5.14 13.68
CA VAL A 51 3.86 -4.86 14.12
C VAL A 51 2.93 -4.64 12.91
N LEU A 52 3.41 -3.93 11.89
CA LEU A 52 2.65 -3.73 10.66
C LEU A 52 2.49 -5.04 9.88
N ILE A 53 3.54 -5.85 9.76
CA ILE A 53 3.47 -7.16 9.12
C ILE A 53 2.44 -8.07 9.81
N ASP A 54 2.51 -8.20 11.14
CA ASP A 54 1.57 -9.04 11.90
C ASP A 54 0.13 -8.55 11.74
N PHE A 55 -0.08 -7.23 11.76
CA PHE A 55 -1.39 -6.63 11.52
C PHE A 55 -1.94 -6.98 10.11
N LEU A 56 -1.13 -6.82 9.07
CA LEU A 56 -1.57 -7.12 7.69
C LEU A 56 -1.87 -8.60 7.49
N LYS A 57 -1.04 -9.49 8.06
CA LYS A 57 -1.27 -10.95 8.03
C LYS A 57 -2.58 -11.34 8.73
N ARG A 58 -2.84 -10.79 9.92
CA ARG A 58 -4.08 -11.05 10.69
C ARG A 58 -5.33 -10.53 10.00
N THR A 59 -5.19 -9.49 9.18
CA THR A 59 -6.31 -8.89 8.42
C THR A 59 -6.42 -9.42 6.99
N TYR A 60 -5.65 -10.46 6.65
CA TYR A 60 -5.65 -11.11 5.34
C TYR A 60 -5.29 -10.15 4.18
N MET A 61 -4.45 -9.15 4.45
CA MET A 61 -4.02 -8.14 3.48
C MET A 61 -2.68 -8.54 2.86
N GLY A 62 -2.74 -9.28 1.75
CA GLY A 62 -1.55 -9.79 1.05
C GLY A 62 -1.00 -8.89 -0.07
N ASN A 63 -1.81 -8.00 -0.66
CA ASN A 63 -1.34 -7.11 -1.73
C ASN A 63 -0.97 -5.74 -1.16
N VAL A 64 0.28 -5.35 -1.32
CA VAL A 64 0.81 -4.11 -0.73
C VAL A 64 1.57 -3.29 -1.77
N ILE A 65 1.28 -1.99 -1.83
CA ILE A 65 2.07 -1.00 -2.55
C ILE A 65 2.90 -0.22 -1.54
N THR A 66 4.23 -0.32 -1.64
CA THR A 66 5.15 0.36 -0.73
C THR A 66 6.49 0.69 -1.40
N GLY A 67 7.36 1.44 -0.73
CA GLY A 67 8.58 1.98 -1.35
C GLY A 67 9.71 0.98 -1.54
N ALA A 68 9.63 -0.20 -0.93
CA ALA A 68 10.61 -1.28 -1.05
C ALA A 68 9.97 -2.65 -0.79
N ASP A 69 10.64 -3.72 -1.24
CA ASP A 69 10.18 -5.08 -0.97
C ASP A 69 10.09 -5.38 0.53
N ILE A 70 9.01 -6.05 0.95
CA ILE A 70 8.79 -6.36 2.37
C ILE A 70 9.71 -7.49 2.85
N GLY A 71 10.18 -8.37 1.95
CA GLY A 71 11.05 -9.50 2.27
C GLY A 71 10.33 -10.67 2.95
N ASP A 72 9.03 -10.82 2.71
CA ASP A 72 8.18 -11.82 3.34
C ASP A 72 7.23 -12.42 2.29
N ASP A 73 7.26 -13.75 2.16
CA ASP A 73 6.62 -14.54 1.09
C ASP A 73 5.09 -14.48 1.09
N TYR A 74 4.50 -14.04 2.20
CA TYR A 74 3.07 -13.80 2.31
C TYR A 74 2.59 -12.63 1.43
N PHE A 75 3.45 -11.65 1.15
CA PHE A 75 3.03 -10.41 0.49
C PHE A 75 3.38 -10.41 -0.99
N TYR A 76 2.39 -10.04 -1.81
CA TYR A 76 2.64 -9.50 -3.13
C TYR A 76 2.94 -8.00 -2.99
N THR A 77 4.20 -7.63 -3.17
CA THR A 77 4.65 -6.25 -3.04
C THR A 77 4.80 -5.61 -4.42
N TYR A 78 4.12 -4.49 -4.64
CA TYR A 78 4.37 -3.60 -5.76
C TYR A 78 5.18 -2.39 -5.29
N VAL A 79 6.29 -2.11 -6.00
CA VAL A 79 7.13 -0.94 -5.73
C VAL A 79 6.94 0.07 -6.87
N PRO A 80 6.34 1.24 -6.61
CA PRO A 80 6.07 2.19 -7.68
C PRO A 80 7.32 2.82 -8.27
N LYS A 81 7.22 3.21 -9.54
CA LYS A 81 8.25 3.93 -10.28
C LYS A 81 8.35 5.37 -9.79
N ASN A 82 7.21 6.07 -9.66
CA ASN A 82 7.19 7.45 -9.19
C ASN A 82 6.93 7.56 -7.69
N LYS A 83 7.99 7.44 -6.89
CA LYS A 83 7.90 7.47 -5.42
C LYS A 83 7.57 8.84 -4.80
N ASP A 84 7.51 9.90 -5.60
CA ASP A 84 7.14 11.25 -5.15
C ASP A 84 5.67 11.60 -5.43
N ALA A 85 4.92 10.69 -6.06
CA ALA A 85 3.53 10.89 -6.44
C ALA A 85 2.56 10.87 -5.23
N THR A 86 1.31 11.20 -5.52
CA THR A 86 0.17 10.99 -4.62
C THR A 86 -0.26 9.52 -4.60
N VAL A 87 -1.00 9.11 -3.56
CA VAL A 87 -1.57 7.76 -3.48
C VAL A 87 -2.44 7.43 -4.69
N GLU A 88 -3.21 8.39 -5.19
CA GLU A 88 -4.04 8.23 -6.38
C GLU A 88 -3.23 7.90 -7.62
N GLU A 89 -2.18 8.68 -7.90
CA GLU A 89 -1.29 8.43 -9.05
C GLU A 89 -0.59 7.07 -8.94
N ILE A 90 -0.16 6.69 -7.73
CA ILE A 90 0.41 5.37 -7.47
C ILE A 90 -0.58 4.23 -7.73
N LEU A 91 -1.84 4.41 -7.33
CA LEU A 91 -2.88 3.42 -7.57
C LEU A 91 -3.18 3.28 -9.07
N VAL A 92 -3.22 4.39 -9.82
CA VAL A 92 -3.39 4.36 -11.28
C VAL A 92 -2.22 3.61 -11.94
N GLU A 93 -0.97 3.93 -11.58
CA GLU A 93 0.22 3.22 -12.07
C GLU A 93 0.11 1.70 -11.85
N PHE A 94 -0.36 1.30 -10.67
CA PHE A 94 -0.56 -0.11 -10.33
C PHE A 94 -1.68 -0.77 -11.16
N MET A 95 -2.81 -0.08 -11.35
CA MET A 95 -3.93 -0.61 -12.15
C MET A 95 -3.57 -0.76 -13.62
N ASP A 96 -2.80 0.17 -14.17
CA ASP A 96 -2.32 0.11 -15.55
C ASP A 96 -1.42 -1.13 -15.75
N MET A 97 -0.47 -1.36 -14.85
CA MET A 97 0.37 -2.57 -14.86
C MET A 97 -0.44 -3.86 -14.80
N LEU A 98 -1.48 -3.92 -13.96
CA LEU A 98 -2.38 -5.08 -13.90
C LEU A 98 -3.15 -5.31 -15.21
N SER A 99 -3.47 -4.25 -15.95
CA SER A 99 -4.18 -4.36 -17.24
C SER A 99 -3.27 -4.89 -18.35
N GLU A 100 -2.00 -4.46 -18.36
CA GLU A 100 -0.99 -4.92 -19.32
C GLU A 100 -0.66 -6.40 -19.11
N SER A 101 -0.51 -6.84 -17.86
CA SER A 101 -0.23 -8.24 -17.51
C SER A 101 -1.33 -9.25 -17.88
N LYS A 102 -2.57 -8.77 -18.14
CA LYS A 102 -3.71 -9.62 -18.55
C LYS A 102 -3.84 -9.75 -20.07
N SER A 103 -3.02 -9.03 -20.82
CA SER A 103 -3.05 -9.03 -22.29
C SER A 103 -2.04 -10.01 -22.91
N GLU A 104 -1.30 -10.73 -22.06
CA GLU A 104 -0.39 -11.85 -22.40
C GLU A 104 -1.01 -13.19 -22.04
#